data_AF-A0AA38T1Q5-F1
#
_entry.id   AF-A0AA38T1Q5-F1
#
_cell.length_a   1.000
_cell.length_b   1.000
_cell.length_c   1.000
_cell.angle_alpha   90.00
_cell.angle_beta   90.00
_cell.angle_gamma   90.00
#
_symmetry.space_group_name_H-M   'P 1'
#
loop_
_entity.id
_entity.type
_entity.pdbx_description
1 polymer ?
#
loop_
_entity_poly.entity_id
_entity_poly.type
_entity_poly.pdbx_seq_one_letter_code
_entity_poly.pdbx_strand_id
1 'polypeptide(L)'
;MVPWGGVSCCLSAAALYLLGRNSGKDAEVLKSVTRVNQLKDLAQLLDAANKVLPFVVTISGRVSSDTPINCEYSGLRGVIVEETAEQHFLKHNDAGSWIQDSALMLSMCKEVPWYLDDGSARVYVVGARGAAGLVLTVGSEVFEESGRSLVRGTLDYLQGLKMLGVKRIERVLPTGTPLTVVGEAIKDDVGTVRIQRPSKAHFMSLTKPLINLLQISGNGPDGTSMRHWVSQHLVFI
;
A
#
# COMPACT_ATOMS: atom_id res chain seq x y z
N MET A 1 20.14 37.29 22.39
CA MET A 1 19.09 36.25 22.43
C MET A 1 18.28 36.36 21.14
N VAL A 2 18.45 35.42 20.21
CA VAL A 2 17.76 35.42 18.91
C VAL A 2 16.36 34.82 19.08
N PRO A 3 15.28 35.42 18.55
CA PRO A 3 13.93 34.95 18.79
C PRO A 3 13.66 33.65 18.02
N TRP A 4 13.78 32.52 18.72
CA TRP A 4 13.54 31.17 18.17
C TRP A 4 12.13 30.99 17.57
N GLY A 5 11.14 31.76 18.01
CA GLY A 5 9.77 31.69 17.50
C GLY A 5 9.59 32.15 16.05
N GLY A 6 10.43 33.07 15.56
CA GLY A 6 10.37 33.51 14.16
C GLY A 6 10.97 32.47 13.21
N VAL A 7 12.07 31.85 13.62
CA VAL A 7 12.76 30.81 12.84
C VAL A 7 11.91 29.54 12.75
N SER A 8 11.27 29.13 13.85
CA SER A 8 10.38 27.96 13.83
C SER A 8 9.16 28.18 12.91
N CYS A 9 8.55 29.37 12.93
CA CYS A 9 7.43 29.72 12.07
C CYS A 9 7.80 29.67 10.57
N CYS A 10 8.95 30.26 10.20
CA CYS A 10 9.41 30.26 8.81
C CYS A 10 9.78 28.86 8.31
N LEU A 11 10.38 28.02 9.15
CA LEU A 11 10.68 26.62 8.79
C LEU A 11 9.40 25.80 8.62
N SER A 12 8.40 26.04 9.47
CA SER A 12 7.07 25.40 9.37
C SER A 12 6.36 25.79 8.07
N ALA A 13 6.39 27.07 7.71
CA ALA A 13 5.80 27.58 6.47
C ALA A 13 6.52 27.03 5.23
N ALA A 14 7.85 26.95 5.26
CA ALA A 14 8.63 26.33 4.18
C ALA A 14 8.33 24.83 4.04
N ALA A 15 8.24 24.10 5.15
CA ALA A 15 7.87 22.68 5.15
C ALA A 15 6.46 22.46 4.56
N LEU A 16 5.47 23.23 5.01
CA LEU A 16 4.10 23.17 4.47
C LEU A 16 4.02 23.57 2.99
N TYR A 17 4.81 24.56 2.56
CA TYR A 17 4.90 24.96 1.16
C TYR A 17 5.52 23.86 0.29
N LEU A 18 6.59 23.23 0.76
CA LEU A 18 7.24 22.11 0.05
C LEU A 18 6.33 20.89 -0.03
N LEU A 19 5.66 20.54 1.07
CA LEU A 19 4.65 19.47 1.12
C LEU A 19 3.51 19.77 0.15
N GLY A 20 2.92 20.97 0.21
CA GLY A 20 1.83 21.38 -0.66
C GLY A 20 2.23 21.42 -2.15
N ARG A 21 3.48 21.78 -2.46
CA ARG A 21 3.99 21.80 -3.84
C ARG A 21 4.20 20.39 -4.38
N ASN A 22 4.68 19.45 -3.56
CA ASN A 22 4.81 18.05 -3.97
C ASN A 22 3.44 17.41 -4.18
N SER A 23 2.49 17.61 -3.25
CA SER A 23 1.12 17.12 -3.42
C SER A 23 0.42 17.75 -4.63
N GLY A 24 0.68 19.03 -4.93
CA GLY A 24 0.16 19.69 -6.12
C GLY A 24 0.68 19.08 -7.43
N LYS A 25 1.97 18.72 -7.49
CA LYS A 25 2.56 18.04 -8.64
C LYS A 25 1.98 16.64 -8.84
N ASP A 26 1.82 15.87 -7.76
CA ASP A 26 1.23 14.54 -7.82
C ASP A 26 -0.25 14.61 -8.26
N ALA A 27 -1.00 15.59 -7.77
CA ALA A 27 -2.38 15.82 -8.20
C ALA A 27 -2.50 16.24 -9.67
N GLU A 28 -1.57 17.05 -10.18
CA GLU A 28 -1.53 17.45 -11.60
C GLU A 28 -1.15 16.26 -12.50
N VAL A 29 -0.19 15.43 -12.08
CA VAL A 29 0.14 14.17 -12.76
C VAL A 29 -1.08 13.27 -12.82
N LEU A 30 -1.80 13.08 -11.71
CA LEU A 30 -3.04 12.28 -11.66
C LEU A 30 -4.16 12.83 -12.55
N LYS A 31 -4.28 14.16 -12.69
CA LYS A 31 -5.26 14.78 -13.61
C LYS A 31 -4.95 14.52 -15.09
N SER A 32 -3.68 14.31 -15.43
CA SER A 32 -3.25 14.04 -16.81
C SER A 32 -3.32 12.55 -17.20
N VAL A 33 -3.60 11.65 -16.24
CA VAL A 33 -3.58 10.21 -16.51
C VAL A 33 -4.77 9.80 -17.38
N THR A 34 -4.48 9.07 -18.46
CA THR A 34 -5.52 8.54 -19.34
C THR A 34 -6.27 7.42 -18.62
N ARG A 35 -7.58 7.62 -18.42
CA ARG A 35 -8.45 6.60 -17.83
C ARG A 35 -8.91 5.63 -18.90
N VAL A 36 -8.70 4.33 -18.66
CA VAL A 36 -9.16 3.27 -19.56
C VAL A 36 -10.39 2.61 -18.94
N ASN A 37 -11.50 2.62 -19.68
CA ASN A 37 -12.79 2.11 -19.20
C ASN A 37 -12.93 0.59 -19.42
N GLN A 38 -12.33 0.04 -20.48
CA GLN A 38 -12.31 -1.38 -20.78
C GLN A 38 -10.87 -1.81 -21.06
N LEU A 39 -10.41 -2.87 -20.42
CA LEU A 39 -9.02 -3.33 -20.54
C LEU A 39 -8.67 -3.74 -21.97
N LYS A 40 -9.64 -4.21 -22.77
CA LYS A 40 -9.41 -4.54 -24.19
C LYS A 40 -8.97 -3.35 -25.04
N ASP A 41 -9.39 -2.13 -24.69
CA ASP A 41 -9.10 -0.91 -25.45
C ASP A 41 -7.67 -0.40 -25.17
N LEU A 42 -7.06 -0.90 -24.09
CA LEU A 42 -5.71 -0.49 -23.67
C LEU A 42 -4.66 -0.78 -24.74
N ALA A 43 -4.77 -1.91 -25.44
CA ALA A 43 -3.83 -2.27 -26.49
C ALA A 43 -3.90 -1.29 -27.68
N GLN A 44 -5.11 -0.90 -28.09
CA GLN A 44 -5.31 0.06 -29.18
C GLN A 44 -4.82 1.46 -28.80
N LEU A 45 -5.09 1.89 -27.56
CA LEU A 45 -4.60 3.16 -27.04
C LEU A 45 -3.08 3.19 -26.97
N LEU A 46 -2.46 2.09 -26.57
CA LEU A 46 -1.01 1.97 -26.49
C LEU A 46 -0.35 1.94 -27.87
N ASP A 47 -0.98 1.31 -28.86
CA ASP A 47 -0.50 1.33 -30.25
C ASP A 47 -0.65 2.72 -30.90
N ALA A 48 -1.68 3.49 -30.51
CA ALA A 48 -1.88 4.88 -30.94
C ALA A 48 -0.97 5.89 -30.20
N ALA A 49 -0.54 5.55 -28.98
CA ALA A 49 0.32 6.39 -28.18
C ALA A 49 1.74 6.46 -28.79
N ASN A 50 2.33 7.65 -28.75
CA ASN A 50 3.67 7.86 -29.29
C ASN A 50 4.72 7.14 -28.42
N LYS A 51 5.58 6.29 -29.03
CA LYS A 51 6.59 5.47 -28.35
C LYS A 51 7.68 6.26 -27.59
N VAL A 52 7.66 7.59 -27.67
CA VAL A 52 8.70 8.49 -27.16
C VAL A 52 8.48 8.85 -25.68
N LEU A 53 7.28 8.65 -25.11
CA LEU A 53 6.97 8.98 -23.71
C LEU A 53 6.36 7.79 -22.96
N PRO A 54 6.60 7.67 -21.64
CA PRO A 54 5.93 6.68 -20.79
C PRO A 54 4.41 6.86 -20.86
N PHE A 55 3.68 5.85 -21.32
CA PHE A 55 2.21 5.90 -21.40
C PHE A 55 1.59 5.52 -20.06
N VAL A 56 1.35 6.53 -19.21
CA VAL A 56 0.75 6.34 -17.88
C VAL A 56 -0.78 6.27 -18.00
N VAL A 57 -1.36 5.19 -17.48
CA VAL A 57 -2.79 4.91 -17.53
C VAL A 57 -3.34 4.57 -16.16
N THR A 58 -4.64 4.80 -16.00
CA THR A 58 -5.42 4.27 -14.88
C THR A 58 -6.29 3.13 -15.40
N ILE A 59 -6.12 1.94 -14.83
CA ILE A 59 -6.92 0.76 -15.14
C ILE A 59 -7.63 0.24 -13.89
N SER A 60 -8.80 -0.36 -14.06
CA SER A 60 -9.55 -0.99 -12.98
C SER A 60 -9.94 -2.40 -13.38
N GLY A 61 -9.93 -3.32 -12.43
CA GLY A 61 -10.36 -4.70 -12.64
C GLY A 61 -10.39 -5.49 -11.35
N ARG A 62 -10.65 -6.78 -11.44
CA ARG A 62 -10.53 -7.72 -10.31
C ARG A 62 -9.17 -8.39 -10.34
N VAL A 63 -8.53 -8.47 -9.18
CA VAL A 63 -7.28 -9.20 -8.99
C VAL A 63 -7.49 -10.68 -9.30
N SER A 64 -6.67 -11.24 -10.18
CA SER A 64 -6.73 -12.65 -10.56
C SER A 64 -5.33 -13.19 -10.85
N SER A 65 -5.17 -14.51 -10.78
CA SER A 65 -3.92 -15.21 -11.02
C SER A 65 -4.23 -16.65 -11.42
N ASP A 66 -3.40 -17.23 -12.28
CA ASP A 66 -3.48 -18.64 -12.65
C ASP A 66 -2.93 -19.55 -11.53
N THR A 67 -2.07 -19.02 -10.66
CA THR A 67 -1.40 -19.75 -9.57
C THR A 67 -1.47 -18.97 -8.25
N PRO A 68 -2.67 -18.74 -7.69
CA PRO A 68 -2.81 -17.98 -6.45
C PRO A 68 -2.18 -18.73 -5.26
N ILE A 69 -1.66 -17.97 -4.29
CA ILE A 69 -1.12 -18.50 -3.03
C ILE A 69 -2.28 -18.86 -2.11
N ASN A 70 -2.30 -20.10 -1.61
CA ASN A 70 -3.21 -20.50 -0.55
C ASN A 70 -2.60 -20.08 0.80
N CYS A 71 -3.32 -19.24 1.54
CA CYS A 71 -2.88 -18.71 2.82
C CYS A 71 -3.12 -19.75 3.92
N GLU A 72 -2.08 -20.09 4.68
CA GLU A 72 -2.12 -21.18 5.65
C GLU A 72 -3.00 -20.85 6.86
N TYR A 73 -3.01 -19.58 7.29
CA TYR A 73 -3.68 -19.17 8.53
C TYR A 73 -5.10 -18.66 8.31
N SER A 74 -5.36 -17.93 7.21
CA SER A 74 -6.70 -17.39 6.91
C SER A 74 -7.55 -18.26 6.00
N GLY A 75 -6.95 -19.23 5.30
CA GLY A 75 -7.62 -20.00 4.24
C GLY A 75 -7.97 -19.17 2.99
N LEU A 76 -7.53 -17.92 2.92
CA LEU A 76 -7.73 -17.05 1.75
C LEU A 76 -6.84 -17.49 0.59
N ARG A 77 -7.22 -17.07 -0.62
CA ARG A 77 -6.37 -17.16 -1.81
C ARG A 77 -5.95 -15.77 -2.24
N GLY A 78 -4.65 -15.53 -2.32
CA GLY A 78 -4.09 -14.22 -2.60
C GLY A 78 -2.97 -14.24 -3.62
N VAL A 79 -2.68 -13.07 -4.18
CA VAL A 79 -1.59 -12.88 -5.14
C VAL A 79 -0.35 -12.28 -4.49
N ILE A 80 -0.53 -11.57 -3.37
CA ILE A 80 0.51 -11.06 -2.49
C ILE A 80 0.15 -11.52 -1.08
N VAL A 81 1.10 -12.13 -0.38
CA VAL A 81 0.97 -12.55 1.02
C VAL A 81 2.17 -12.03 1.80
N GLU A 82 1.90 -11.28 2.85
CA GLU A 82 2.88 -10.83 3.84
C GLU A 82 2.60 -11.51 5.17
N GLU A 83 3.62 -12.12 5.75
CA GLU A 83 3.53 -12.73 7.07
C GLU A 83 4.59 -12.09 7.98
N THR A 84 4.13 -11.59 9.13
CA THR A 84 5.00 -11.05 10.17
C THR A 84 4.81 -11.81 11.47
N ALA A 85 5.92 -12.02 12.18
CA ALA A 85 5.92 -12.55 13.54
C ALA A 85 6.69 -11.59 14.44
N GLU A 86 6.01 -11.04 15.45
CA GLU A 86 6.55 -10.10 16.42
C GLU A 86 6.55 -10.75 17.80
N GLN A 87 7.73 -10.86 18.39
CA GLN A 87 7.91 -11.36 19.74
C GLN A 87 7.65 -10.23 20.74
N HIS A 88 6.67 -10.41 21.62
CA HIS A 88 6.37 -9.47 22.68
C HIS A 88 6.98 -9.93 24.01
N PHE A 89 7.65 -9.02 24.70
CA PHE A 89 8.31 -9.28 25.97
C PHE A 89 8.27 -8.05 26.88
N LEU A 90 8.51 -8.24 28.17
CA LEU A 90 8.84 -7.15 29.09
C LEU A 90 10.35 -7.10 29.30
N LYS A 91 10.89 -5.90 29.46
CA LYS A 91 12.28 -5.68 29.87
C LYS A 91 12.34 -4.61 30.96
N HIS A 92 13.41 -4.58 31.74
CA HIS A 92 13.66 -3.44 32.62
C HIS A 92 14.12 -2.22 31.82
N ASN A 93 13.61 -1.04 32.20
CA ASN A 93 14.23 0.23 31.82
C ASN A 93 15.36 0.59 32.78
N ASP A 94 16.09 1.67 32.49
CA ASP A 94 17.22 2.13 33.32
C ASP A 94 16.83 2.47 34.78
N ALA A 95 15.53 2.70 35.03
CA ALA A 95 14.96 2.93 36.35
C ALA A 95 14.50 1.64 37.08
N GLY A 96 14.72 0.47 36.48
CA GLY A 96 14.32 -0.83 37.05
C GLY A 96 12.82 -1.15 36.94
N SER A 97 12.03 -0.37 36.19
CA SER A 97 10.62 -0.67 35.93
C SER A 97 10.45 -1.61 34.73
N TRP A 98 9.42 -2.46 34.76
CA TRP A 98 9.04 -3.28 33.61
C TRP A 98 8.38 -2.43 32.53
N ILE A 99 8.94 -2.48 31.32
CA ILE A 99 8.35 -1.89 30.12
C ILE A 99 8.09 -2.99 29.09
N GLN A 100 6.99 -2.87 28.35
CA GLN A 100 6.69 -3.75 27.24
C GLN A 100 7.48 -3.34 26.01
N ASP A 101 8.05 -4.32 25.33
CA ASP A 101 8.80 -4.14 24.09
C ASP A 101 8.47 -5.29 23.12
N SER A 102 8.86 -5.12 21.86
CA SER A 102 8.63 -6.11 20.82
C SER A 102 9.80 -6.18 19.84
N ALA A 103 10.12 -7.39 19.38
CA ALA A 103 11.13 -7.64 18.37
C ALA A 103 10.54 -8.38 17.19
N LEU A 104 10.77 -7.90 15.96
CA LEU A 104 10.38 -8.59 14.75
C LEU A 104 11.24 -9.85 14.58
N MET A 105 10.63 -11.03 14.69
CA MET A 105 11.31 -12.30 14.50
C MET A 105 11.36 -12.71 13.03
N LEU A 106 10.25 -12.47 12.32
CA LEU A 106 10.08 -12.89 10.94
C LEU A 106 9.27 -11.84 10.19
N SER A 107 9.71 -11.54 8.98
CA SER A 107 8.95 -10.80 7.99
C SER A 107 9.23 -11.43 6.63
N MET A 108 8.20 -12.00 6.03
CA MET A 108 8.28 -12.54 4.68
C MET A 108 7.19 -11.96 3.80
N CYS A 109 7.48 -11.88 2.51
CA CYS A 109 6.53 -11.46 1.50
C CYS A 109 6.69 -12.35 0.29
N LYS A 110 5.58 -12.90 -0.19
CA LYS A 110 5.48 -13.73 -1.38
C LYS A 110 4.54 -13.04 -2.37
N GLU A 111 4.97 -12.92 -3.62
CA GLU A 111 4.17 -12.41 -4.74
C GLU A 111 4.26 -13.41 -5.89
N VAL A 112 3.11 -13.81 -6.43
CA VAL A 112 3.01 -14.67 -7.64
C VAL A 112 2.60 -13.82 -8.83
N PRO A 113 2.85 -14.21 -10.09
CA PRO A 113 2.32 -13.49 -11.25
C PRO A 113 0.80 -13.32 -11.18
N TRP A 114 0.33 -12.09 -11.40
CA TRP A 114 -1.10 -11.75 -11.32
C TRP A 114 -1.48 -10.64 -12.29
N TYR A 115 -2.78 -10.53 -12.54
CA TYR A 115 -3.37 -9.61 -13.51
C TYR A 115 -4.68 -9.02 -12.99
N LEU A 116 -5.09 -7.92 -13.62
CA LEU A 116 -6.45 -7.40 -13.51
C LEU A 116 -7.31 -7.96 -14.65
N ASP A 117 -8.50 -8.39 -14.28
CA ASP A 117 -9.52 -8.90 -15.20
C ASP A 117 -10.81 -8.09 -15.00
N ASP A 118 -11.30 -7.46 -16.07
CA ASP A 118 -12.58 -6.75 -16.09
C ASP A 118 -13.67 -7.52 -16.87
N GLY A 119 -13.37 -8.76 -17.30
CA GLY A 119 -14.19 -9.58 -18.17
C GLY A 119 -13.99 -9.32 -19.67
N SER A 120 -13.32 -8.22 -20.04
CA SER A 120 -13.04 -7.86 -21.44
C SER A 120 -11.63 -8.28 -21.87
N ALA A 121 -10.64 -8.10 -20.99
CA ALA A 121 -9.26 -8.51 -21.21
C ALA A 121 -8.54 -8.71 -19.87
N ARG A 122 -7.31 -9.24 -19.96
CA ARG A 122 -6.42 -9.42 -18.81
C ARG A 122 -5.19 -8.55 -18.98
N VAL A 123 -4.80 -7.83 -17.93
CA VAL A 123 -3.60 -6.98 -17.93
C VAL A 123 -2.73 -7.31 -16.74
N TYR A 124 -1.51 -7.74 -17.00
CA TYR A 124 -0.56 -8.13 -15.95
C TYR A 124 -0.07 -6.92 -15.16
N VAL A 125 0.10 -7.09 -13.85
CA VAL A 125 0.66 -6.06 -12.97
C VAL A 125 2.01 -6.52 -12.47
N VAL A 126 3.03 -5.67 -12.63
CA VAL A 126 4.41 -5.97 -12.27
C VAL A 126 4.93 -4.97 -11.24
N GLY A 127 5.52 -5.49 -10.15
CA GLY A 127 6.16 -4.68 -9.12
C GLY A 127 5.16 -3.97 -8.19
N ALA A 128 3.99 -4.57 -7.98
CA ALA A 128 2.92 -3.98 -7.17
C ALA A 128 3.27 -3.84 -5.69
N ARG A 129 4.12 -4.73 -5.14
CA ARG A 129 4.58 -4.64 -3.75
C ARG A 129 5.15 -3.27 -3.39
N GLY A 130 5.84 -2.62 -4.33
CA GLY A 130 6.45 -1.31 -4.11
C GLY A 130 5.52 -0.13 -4.39
N ALA A 131 4.23 -0.38 -4.67
CA ALA A 131 3.29 0.65 -5.06
C ALA A 131 2.73 1.38 -3.82
N ALA A 132 2.75 2.71 -3.88
CA ALA A 132 2.15 3.55 -2.87
C ALA A 132 0.64 3.34 -2.86
N GLY A 133 0.06 3.23 -1.66
CA GLY A 133 -1.37 3.04 -1.46
C GLY A 133 -1.87 1.59 -1.55
N LEU A 134 -0.99 0.60 -1.81
CA LEU A 134 -1.36 -0.81 -1.72
C LEU A 134 -1.58 -1.20 -0.25
N VAL A 135 -2.85 -1.24 0.17
CA VAL A 135 -3.21 -1.73 1.51
C VAL A 135 -3.65 -3.19 1.41
N LEU A 136 -2.85 -4.10 1.97
CA LEU A 136 -3.19 -5.51 2.10
C LEU A 136 -4.23 -5.72 3.21
N THR A 137 -5.17 -6.63 2.97
CA THR A 137 -6.20 -7.05 3.93
C THR A 137 -5.57 -7.94 5.00
N VAL A 138 -5.90 -7.72 6.28
CA VAL A 138 -5.48 -8.65 7.34
C VAL A 138 -6.31 -9.92 7.21
N GLY A 139 -5.66 -11.03 6.82
CA GLY A 139 -6.28 -12.34 6.69
C GLY A 139 -6.36 -13.08 8.01
N SER A 140 -5.29 -13.03 8.81
CA SER A 140 -5.22 -13.65 10.13
C SER A 140 -4.35 -12.82 11.07
N GLU A 141 -4.73 -12.74 12.34
CA GLU A 141 -3.96 -12.11 13.40
C GLU A 141 -4.13 -12.94 14.68
N VAL A 142 -3.07 -13.62 15.08
CA VAL A 142 -3.08 -14.56 16.21
C VAL A 142 -1.98 -14.19 17.17
N PHE A 143 -2.32 -14.08 18.46
CA PHE A 143 -1.35 -13.93 19.53
C PHE A 143 -1.16 -15.27 20.24
N GLU A 144 0.01 -15.87 20.08
CA GLU A 144 0.43 -17.08 20.77
C GLU A 144 1.05 -16.68 22.11
N GLU A 145 0.26 -16.75 23.18
CA GLU A 145 0.78 -16.51 24.53
C GLU A 145 1.90 -17.49 24.86
N SER A 146 2.96 -17.00 25.52
CA SER A 146 3.97 -17.88 26.08
C SER A 146 3.31 -18.71 27.18
N GLY A 147 2.98 -19.96 26.85
CA GLY A 147 2.25 -20.84 27.76
C GLY A 147 2.94 -20.97 29.12
N ARG A 148 2.15 -21.19 30.16
CA ARG A 148 2.60 -21.49 31.54
C ARG A 148 3.31 -22.85 31.65
N SER A 149 4.27 -23.15 30.77
CA SER A 149 5.13 -24.31 30.91
C SER A 149 6.06 -24.08 32.10
N LEU A 150 5.63 -24.59 33.25
CA LEU A 150 6.27 -24.53 34.57
C LEU A 150 7.72 -25.06 34.61
N VAL A 151 8.28 -25.53 33.49
CA VAL A 151 9.64 -26.06 33.39
C VAL A 151 10.62 -25.07 32.73
N ARG A 152 10.14 -24.02 32.06
CA ARG A 152 11.00 -22.99 31.40
C ARG A 152 10.86 -21.58 31.99
N GLY A 153 9.81 -21.33 32.76
CA GLY A 153 9.46 -20.00 33.30
C GLY A 153 10.42 -19.40 34.34
N THR A 154 11.42 -20.14 34.82
CA THR A 154 12.41 -19.64 35.80
C THR A 154 13.74 -19.20 35.18
N LEU A 155 14.05 -19.56 33.94
CA LEU A 155 15.33 -19.15 33.33
C LEU A 155 15.27 -17.73 32.74
N ASP A 156 14.12 -17.34 32.17
CA ASP A 156 13.97 -16.02 31.52
C ASP A 156 13.97 -14.87 32.54
N TYR A 157 13.45 -15.11 33.76
CA TYR A 157 13.44 -14.11 34.85
C TYR A 157 14.85 -13.71 35.31
N LEU A 158 15.85 -14.58 35.10
CA LEU A 158 17.24 -14.31 35.45
C LEU A 158 17.98 -13.43 34.43
N GLN A 159 17.42 -13.26 33.22
CA GLN A 159 18.03 -12.47 32.13
C GLN A 159 17.40 -11.07 31.95
N GLY A 160 16.48 -10.65 32.83
CA GLY A 160 15.85 -9.33 32.76
C GLY A 160 14.83 -9.15 31.63
N LEU A 161 14.43 -10.26 30.98
CA LEU A 161 13.42 -10.31 29.93
C LEU A 161 12.30 -11.27 30.32
N LYS A 162 11.04 -10.81 30.25
CA LYS A 162 9.87 -11.67 30.48
C LYS A 162 9.11 -11.86 29.18
N MET A 163 9.12 -13.08 28.66
CA MET A 163 8.38 -13.43 27.46
C MET A 163 6.86 -13.34 27.68
N LEU A 164 6.15 -12.61 26.80
CA LEU A 164 4.68 -12.51 26.81
C LEU A 164 4.06 -13.44 25.77
N GLY A 165 4.63 -13.49 24.56
CA GLY A 165 4.10 -14.29 23.47
C GLY A 165 4.62 -13.84 22.11
N VAL A 166 4.09 -14.44 21.06
CA VAL A 166 4.40 -14.09 19.67
C VAL A 166 3.11 -13.69 18.97
N LYS A 167 3.10 -12.48 18.40
CA LYS A 167 2.03 -11.99 17.54
C LYS A 167 2.34 -12.36 16.10
N ARG A 168 1.49 -13.16 15.47
CA ARG A 168 1.57 -13.51 14.05
C ARG A 168 0.49 -12.77 13.29
N ILE A 169 0.87 -12.10 12.21
CA ILE A 169 -0.07 -11.38 11.33
C ILE A 169 0.16 -11.85 9.90
N GLU A 170 -0.90 -12.28 9.25
CA GLU A 170 -0.95 -12.61 7.83
C GLU A 170 -1.77 -11.53 7.11
N ARG A 171 -1.17 -10.85 6.14
CA ARG A 171 -1.80 -9.83 5.30
C ARG A 171 -1.79 -10.31 3.85
N VAL A 172 -2.89 -10.11 3.14
CA VAL A 172 -3.12 -10.72 1.83
C VAL A 172 -3.73 -9.69 0.87
N LEU A 173 -3.38 -9.76 -0.41
CA LEU A 173 -4.18 -9.19 -1.51
C LEU A 173 -5.03 -10.33 -2.12
N PRO A 174 -6.31 -10.47 -1.73
CA PRO A 174 -7.11 -11.61 -2.15
C PRO A 174 -7.45 -11.57 -3.65
N THR A 175 -7.56 -12.75 -4.27
CA THR A 175 -8.17 -12.86 -5.60
C THR A 175 -9.63 -12.39 -5.57
N GLY A 176 -10.09 -11.73 -6.63
CA GLY A 176 -11.43 -11.15 -6.75
C GLY A 176 -11.55 -9.73 -6.21
N THR A 177 -10.54 -9.24 -5.50
CA THR A 177 -10.50 -7.87 -4.95
C THR A 177 -10.59 -6.85 -6.09
N PRO A 178 -11.55 -5.91 -6.06
CA PRO A 178 -11.58 -4.83 -7.01
C PRO A 178 -10.40 -3.88 -6.74
N LEU A 179 -9.60 -3.63 -7.77
CA LEU A 179 -8.38 -2.85 -7.66
C LEU A 179 -8.27 -1.87 -8.83
N THR A 180 -7.81 -0.66 -8.53
CA THR A 180 -7.45 0.34 -9.53
C THR A 180 -5.95 0.58 -9.47
N VAL A 181 -5.27 0.46 -10.61
CA VAL A 181 -3.82 0.62 -10.72
C VAL A 181 -3.53 1.80 -11.65
N VAL A 182 -2.64 2.67 -11.20
CA VAL A 182 -2.04 3.73 -11.99
C VAL A 182 -0.60 3.37 -12.27
N GLY A 183 -0.24 3.25 -13.54
CA GLY A 183 1.11 2.89 -13.93
C GLY A 183 1.38 3.03 -15.42
N GLU A 184 2.60 2.72 -15.82
CA GLU A 184 3.01 2.76 -17.23
C GLU A 184 2.56 1.48 -17.89
N ALA A 185 1.76 1.62 -18.95
CA ALA A 185 1.39 0.53 -19.82
C ALA A 185 2.51 0.27 -20.82
N ILE A 186 2.93 -0.99 -20.88
CA ILE A 186 3.94 -1.47 -21.82
C ILE A 186 3.39 -2.70 -22.53
N LYS A 187 3.67 -2.79 -23.82
CA LYS A 187 3.42 -3.97 -24.62
C LYS A 187 4.75 -4.70 -24.77
N ASP A 188 4.79 -5.97 -24.43
CA ASP A 188 5.95 -6.79 -24.76
C ASP A 188 6.02 -7.08 -26.28
N ASP A 189 7.10 -7.73 -26.69
CA ASP A 189 7.36 -8.17 -28.05
C ASP A 189 6.36 -9.21 -28.57
N VAL A 190 5.69 -9.92 -27.66
CA VAL A 190 4.64 -10.92 -27.95
C VAL A 190 3.25 -10.27 -28.09
N GLY A 191 3.11 -9.02 -27.66
CA GLY A 191 1.86 -8.25 -27.74
C GLY A 191 1.04 -8.23 -26.44
N THR A 192 1.52 -8.85 -25.36
CA THR A 192 0.89 -8.83 -24.03
C THR A 192 1.06 -7.46 -23.40
N VAL A 193 -0.04 -6.92 -22.87
CA VAL A 193 -0.03 -5.65 -22.15
C VAL A 193 0.21 -5.89 -20.67
N ARG A 194 1.16 -5.13 -20.11
CA ARG A 194 1.48 -5.12 -18.68
C ARG A 194 1.55 -3.70 -18.15
N ILE A 195 1.14 -3.53 -16.89
CA ILE A 195 1.37 -2.30 -16.13
C ILE A 195 2.56 -2.53 -15.21
N GLN A 196 3.51 -1.60 -15.23
CA GLN A 196 4.71 -1.67 -14.41
C GLN A 196 5.05 -0.31 -13.80
N ARG A 197 6.14 -0.29 -13.01
CA ARG A 197 6.75 0.92 -12.46
C ARG A 197 7.03 1.99 -13.53
N PRO A 198 6.46 3.23 -13.48
CA PRO A 198 7.12 4.33 -14.15
C PRO A 198 8.56 4.50 -13.74
N SER A 199 9.40 4.49 -14.75
CA SER A 199 10.82 4.82 -14.65
C SER A 199 11.06 6.25 -14.14
N LYS A 200 10.07 7.14 -14.27
CA LYS A 200 10.15 8.57 -13.93
C LYS A 200 9.05 9.08 -12.97
N ALA A 201 8.17 8.21 -12.48
CA ALA A 201 7.04 8.63 -11.61
C ALA A 201 6.69 7.58 -10.53
N HIS A 202 6.01 8.00 -9.48
CA HIS A 202 5.64 7.12 -8.37
C HIS A 202 4.52 6.16 -8.74
N PHE A 203 4.61 4.94 -8.19
CA PHE A 203 3.65 3.86 -8.37
C PHE A 203 2.46 4.11 -7.48
N MET A 204 1.27 4.24 -8.04
CA MET A 204 0.05 4.37 -7.25
C MET A 204 -0.88 3.21 -7.56
N SER A 205 -1.03 2.30 -6.60
CA SER A 205 -2.06 1.27 -6.63
C SER A 205 -3.07 1.60 -5.55
N LEU A 206 -4.35 1.69 -5.91
CA LEU A 206 -5.40 2.11 -5.00
C LEU A 206 -6.33 0.94 -4.75
N THR A 207 -6.25 0.36 -3.55
CA THR A 207 -7.04 -0.83 -3.13
C THR A 207 -8.47 -0.52 -2.73
N LYS A 208 -8.90 0.75 -2.81
CA LYS A 208 -10.29 1.13 -2.56
C LYS A 208 -10.92 1.63 -3.85
N PRO A 209 -12.19 1.31 -4.15
CA PRO A 209 -12.91 1.98 -5.20
C PRO A 209 -13.20 3.41 -4.70
N LEU A 210 -12.24 4.32 -4.88
CA LEU A 210 -12.51 5.75 -4.90
C LEU A 210 -13.21 6.13 -6.22
N ILE A 211 -14.12 5.28 -6.67
CA ILE A 211 -15.04 5.51 -7.79
C ILE A 211 -15.87 6.77 -7.52
N ASN A 212 -16.07 7.14 -6.25
CA ASN A 212 -16.81 8.35 -5.87
C ASN A 212 -15.97 9.63 -5.74
N LEU A 213 -14.62 9.60 -5.72
CA LEU A 213 -13.83 10.85 -5.65
C LEU A 213 -13.55 11.49 -7.01
N LEU A 214 -13.59 10.73 -8.11
CA LEU A 214 -13.53 11.32 -9.45
C LEU A 214 -14.90 11.84 -9.93
N GLN A 215 -16.00 11.42 -9.30
CA GLN A 215 -17.35 11.95 -9.59
C GLN A 215 -17.58 13.36 -9.04
N ILE A 216 -16.85 13.77 -8.00
CA ILE A 216 -16.99 15.11 -7.37
C ILE A 216 -16.17 16.18 -8.12
N SER A 217 -15.48 15.82 -9.20
CA SER A 217 -14.88 16.81 -10.11
C SER A 217 -15.88 17.42 -11.10
N GLY A 218 -17.15 16.95 -11.11
CA GLY A 218 -18.13 17.30 -12.14
C GLY A 218 -19.18 18.36 -11.76
N ASN A 219 -19.60 18.45 -10.49
CA ASN A 219 -20.43 19.53 -9.93
C ASN A 219 -20.73 19.21 -8.46
N GLY A 220 -20.46 20.14 -7.55
CA GLY A 220 -20.98 20.08 -6.17
C GLY A 220 -22.33 20.80 -6.09
N PRO A 221 -23.30 20.35 -5.28
CA PRO A 221 -24.59 21.04 -5.15
C PRO A 221 -24.48 22.42 -4.49
N ASP A 222 -23.51 22.63 -3.58
CA ASP A 222 -23.55 23.79 -2.68
C ASP A 222 -22.19 24.51 -2.51
N GLY A 223 -21.43 24.69 -3.60
CA GLY A 223 -20.45 25.78 -3.72
C GLY A 223 -19.43 26.02 -2.58
N THR A 224 -19.12 25.02 -1.75
CA THR A 224 -18.23 25.23 -0.59
C THR A 224 -16.81 24.68 -0.87
N SER A 225 -15.82 25.51 -0.56
CA SER A 225 -14.41 25.40 -0.95
C SER A 225 -13.70 24.09 -0.54
N MET A 226 -13.00 23.50 -1.51
CA MET A 226 -12.24 22.23 -1.51
C MET A 226 -11.07 22.15 -0.50
N ARG A 227 -10.80 23.21 0.27
CA ARG A 227 -9.62 23.28 1.17
C ARG A 227 -9.83 22.59 2.51
N HIS A 228 -11.07 22.43 2.96
CA HIS A 228 -11.32 21.87 4.30
C HIS A 228 -11.39 20.34 4.31
N TRP A 229 -11.73 19.71 3.18
CA TRP A 229 -12.01 18.27 3.12
C TRP A 229 -10.75 17.39 2.93
N VAL A 230 -9.74 17.89 2.21
CA VAL A 230 -8.45 17.19 2.00
C VAL A 230 -7.70 16.95 3.32
N SER A 231 -7.91 17.80 4.32
CA SER A 231 -7.23 17.73 5.62
C SER A 231 -7.66 16.54 6.50
N GLN A 232 -8.85 15.97 6.30
CA GLN A 232 -9.39 14.96 7.21
C GLN A 232 -9.28 13.51 6.72
N HIS A 233 -9.01 13.27 5.43
CA HIS A 233 -9.14 11.91 4.85
C HIS A 233 -7.97 11.45 3.97
N LEU A 234 -6.97 12.30 3.73
CA LEU A 234 -5.68 11.89 3.17
C LEU A 234 -4.61 12.01 4.24
N VAL A 235 -4.50 10.98 5.07
CA VAL A 235 -3.26 10.71 5.78
C VAL A 235 -2.24 10.26 4.72
N PHE A 236 -1.55 11.22 4.14
CA PHE A 236 -0.24 10.98 3.56
C PHE A 236 0.73 10.86 4.75
N ILE A 237 1.21 9.64 5.01
CA ILE A 237 2.48 9.45 5.74
C ILE A 237 3.59 9.62 4.71
#